data_AF-A0A6I3H8C3-F1
#
_entry.id   AF-A0A6I3H8C3-F1
#
_cell.length_a   1.000
_cell.length_b   1.000
_cell.length_c   1.000
_cell.angle_alpha   90.00
_cell.angle_beta   90.00
_cell.angle_gamma   90.00
#
_symmetry.space_group_name_H-M   'P 1'
#
loop_
_entity.id
_entity.type
_entity.pdbx_description
1 polymer ?
#
loop_
_entity_poly.entity_id
_entity_poly.type
_entity_poly.pdbx_seq_one_letter_code
_entity_poly.pdbx_strand_id
1 'polypeptide(L)'
;DVLTLAHELGHGLHAYLAREQGVFHQSTPLTLAETASVFGETVTFGRLLAETTDPNARLALLAESLEGQIATVFRQIAMNRFENAVHTHRREIGELSTEDFADAWEGTQRAMLGDAVEITPGYRSWWSYIPHFIGSPGYVYAYAYGQLLALAVYARYEVEGDAFVPAYLDLLRAGGSKSPEDLGRIVGVDLADPRFWDGGLAIIDTQLSAAEQAARDAGRL
;
A
#
# COMPACT_ATOMS: atom_id res chain seq x y z
N ASP A 1 11.93 8.93 11.05
CA ASP A 1 11.95 10.41 11.09
C ASP A 1 11.84 11.06 9.72
N VAL A 2 12.84 10.94 8.82
CA VAL A 2 12.82 11.64 7.52
C VAL A 2 11.66 11.18 6.63
N LEU A 3 11.46 9.86 6.51
CA LEU A 3 10.32 9.31 5.74
C LEU A 3 8.97 9.72 6.36
N THR A 4 8.86 9.66 7.68
CA THR A 4 7.67 10.15 8.41
C THR A 4 7.41 11.63 8.13
N LEU A 5 8.44 12.47 8.10
CA LEU A 5 8.27 13.87 7.74
C LEU A 5 7.80 14.02 6.29
N ALA A 6 8.37 13.25 5.36
CA ALA A 6 7.93 13.25 3.97
C ALA A 6 6.46 12.83 3.82
N HIS A 7 6.03 11.83 4.60
CA HIS A 7 4.65 11.36 4.69
C HIS A 7 3.69 12.49 5.07
N GLU A 8 3.95 13.13 6.22
CA GLU A 8 3.09 14.19 6.75
C GLU A 8 3.12 15.44 5.87
N LEU A 9 4.26 15.75 5.24
CA LEU A 9 4.35 16.82 4.25
C LEU A 9 3.53 16.52 3.00
N GLY A 10 3.45 15.25 2.58
CA GLY A 10 2.57 14.81 1.49
C GLY A 10 1.10 15.08 1.83
N HIS A 11 0.65 14.70 3.03
CA HIS A 11 -0.69 15.04 3.51
C HIS A 11 -0.91 16.56 3.59
N GLY A 12 0.06 17.30 4.14
CA GLY A 12 0.00 18.76 4.23
C GLY A 12 -0.14 19.43 2.87
N LEU A 13 0.61 18.97 1.87
CA LEU A 13 0.51 19.44 0.49
C LEU A 13 -0.86 19.13 -0.11
N HIS A 14 -1.35 17.90 0.06
CA HIS A 14 -2.66 17.49 -0.45
C HIS A 14 -3.78 18.35 0.15
N ALA A 15 -3.80 18.48 1.48
CA ALA A 15 -4.78 19.29 2.19
C ALA A 15 -4.70 20.77 1.80
N TYR A 16 -3.49 21.30 1.63
CA TYR A 16 -3.29 22.66 1.15
C TYR A 16 -3.90 22.84 -0.24
N LEU A 17 -3.60 21.97 -1.20
CA LEU A 17 -4.10 22.10 -2.57
C LEU A 17 -5.62 21.88 -2.67
N ALA A 18 -6.17 20.91 -1.93
CA ALA A 18 -7.59 20.57 -1.97
C ALA A 18 -8.50 21.60 -1.29
N ARG A 19 -7.95 22.54 -0.48
CA ARG A 19 -8.74 23.56 0.25
C ARG A 19 -9.67 24.38 -0.63
N GLU A 20 -9.32 24.56 -1.91
CA GLU A 20 -10.10 25.36 -2.87
C GLU A 20 -11.44 24.69 -3.24
N GLN A 21 -11.58 23.38 -3.02
CA GLN A 21 -12.85 22.65 -3.24
C GLN A 21 -13.93 22.98 -2.19
N GLY A 22 -13.54 23.60 -1.07
CA GLY A 22 -14.44 23.94 0.04
C GLY A 22 -14.75 22.76 0.97
N VAL A 23 -15.47 23.05 2.06
CA VAL A 23 -15.64 22.15 3.21
C VAL A 23 -16.20 20.76 2.87
N PHE A 24 -17.04 20.64 1.84
CA PHE A 24 -17.67 19.37 1.48
C PHE A 24 -16.82 18.48 0.56
N HIS A 25 -15.80 19.05 -0.11
CA HIS A 25 -15.02 18.35 -1.13
C HIS A 25 -13.51 18.43 -0.92
N GLN A 26 -13.03 19.20 0.05
CA GLN A 26 -11.60 19.28 0.36
C GLN A 26 -11.05 17.99 0.99
N SER A 27 -11.89 17.18 1.65
CA SER A 27 -11.47 15.92 2.25
C SER A 27 -11.31 14.84 1.19
N THR A 28 -10.24 14.08 1.28
CA THR A 28 -9.95 12.99 0.36
C THR A 28 -10.72 11.74 0.74
N PRO A 29 -11.23 10.96 -0.24
CA PRO A 29 -11.71 9.62 0.05
C PRO A 29 -10.53 8.77 0.55
N LEU A 30 -10.82 7.80 1.40
CA LEU A 30 -9.84 6.92 2.02
C LEU A 30 -8.85 6.31 1.02
N THR A 31 -9.37 5.86 -0.12
CA THR A 31 -8.63 5.23 -1.22
C THR A 31 -7.57 6.14 -1.84
N LEU A 32 -7.64 7.46 -1.62
CA LEU A 32 -6.70 8.46 -2.12
C LEU A 32 -5.99 9.25 -1.02
N ALA A 33 -6.32 9.01 0.24
CA ALA A 33 -5.74 9.73 1.36
C ALA A 33 -4.21 9.57 1.41
N GLU A 34 -3.75 8.36 1.09
CA GLU A 34 -2.33 7.99 1.11
C GLU A 34 -1.57 8.33 -0.18
N THR A 35 -2.24 8.80 -1.24
CA THR A 35 -1.59 9.01 -2.53
C THR A 35 -0.45 10.02 -2.44
N ALA A 36 -0.67 11.13 -1.73
CA ALA A 36 0.33 12.18 -1.63
C ALA A 36 1.46 11.87 -0.63
N SER A 37 1.12 11.24 0.49
CA SER A 37 2.07 10.85 1.54
C SER A 37 3.04 9.79 1.02
N VAL A 38 2.53 8.71 0.44
CA VAL A 38 3.34 7.62 -0.12
C VAL A 38 4.17 8.09 -1.32
N PHE A 39 3.62 8.98 -2.18
CA PHE A 39 4.42 9.56 -3.27
C PHE A 39 5.60 10.37 -2.73
N GLY A 40 5.36 11.22 -1.70
CA GLY A 40 6.40 12.01 -1.04
C GLY A 40 7.48 11.16 -0.37
N GLU A 41 7.06 10.08 0.31
CA GLU A 41 7.97 9.07 0.83
C GLU A 41 8.80 8.43 -0.27
N THR A 42 8.17 8.02 -1.38
CA THR A 42 8.84 7.30 -2.47
C THR A 42 9.91 8.17 -3.14
N VAL A 43 9.60 9.44 -3.41
CA VAL A 43 10.58 10.43 -3.90
C VAL A 43 11.75 10.59 -2.93
N THR A 44 11.46 10.74 -1.64
CA THR A 44 12.47 10.93 -0.60
C THR A 44 13.35 9.69 -0.43
N PHE A 45 12.73 8.51 -0.42
CA PHE A 45 13.39 7.22 -0.34
C PHE A 45 14.32 7.00 -1.53
N GLY A 46 13.85 7.26 -2.76
CA GLY A 46 14.66 7.16 -3.97
C GLY A 46 15.91 8.04 -3.91
N ARG A 47 15.79 9.25 -3.37
CA ARG A 47 16.94 10.15 -3.15
C ARG A 47 17.92 9.59 -2.13
N LEU A 48 17.44 9.17 -0.95
CA LEU A 48 18.28 8.59 0.10
C LEU A 48 19.02 7.35 -0.39
N LEU A 49 18.32 6.48 -1.13
CA LEU A 49 18.87 5.26 -1.67
C LEU A 49 19.96 5.53 -2.72
N ALA A 50 19.81 6.58 -3.53
CA ALA A 50 20.81 6.99 -4.53
C ALA A 50 22.07 7.63 -3.90
N GLU A 51 21.93 8.28 -2.75
CA GLU A 51 23.07 8.87 -2.02
C GLU A 51 23.81 7.87 -1.12
N THR A 52 23.16 6.75 -0.77
CA THR A 52 23.72 5.76 0.15
C THR A 52 24.68 4.82 -0.58
N THR A 53 25.97 4.89 -0.23
CA THR A 53 27.03 4.08 -0.84
C THR A 53 27.47 2.88 0.01
N ASP A 54 27.21 2.89 1.31
CA ASP A 54 27.53 1.74 2.18
C ASP A 54 26.54 0.59 1.93
N PRO A 55 27.02 -0.62 1.57
CA PRO A 55 26.14 -1.75 1.27
C PRO A 55 25.23 -2.16 2.43
N ASN A 56 25.70 -2.10 3.68
CA ASN A 56 24.88 -2.47 4.84
C ASN A 56 23.74 -1.45 5.06
N ALA A 57 24.04 -0.15 5.00
CA ALA A 57 23.04 0.91 5.10
C ALA A 57 22.03 0.84 3.95
N ARG A 58 22.50 0.56 2.72
CA ARG A 58 21.65 0.41 1.55
C ARG A 58 20.70 -0.78 1.69
N LEU A 59 21.19 -1.92 2.17
CA LEU A 59 20.37 -3.09 2.50
C LEU A 59 19.33 -2.76 3.57
N ALA A 60 19.72 -2.07 4.65
CA ALA A 60 18.81 -1.72 5.74
C ALA A 60 17.64 -0.85 5.26
N LEU A 61 17.91 0.18 4.44
CA LEU A 61 16.87 1.03 3.85
C LEU A 61 15.90 0.22 2.97
N LEU A 62 16.43 -0.64 2.11
CA LEU A 62 15.61 -1.48 1.22
C LEU A 62 14.76 -2.49 2.00
N ALA A 63 15.35 -3.12 3.03
CA ALA A 63 14.64 -4.07 3.88
C ALA A 63 13.50 -3.40 4.65
N GLU A 64 13.73 -2.21 5.23
CA GLU A 64 12.68 -1.44 5.92
C GLU A 64 11.53 -1.09 4.97
N SER A 65 11.84 -0.66 3.74
CA SER A 65 10.82 -0.35 2.74
C SER A 65 10.01 -1.58 2.33
N LEU A 66 10.69 -2.72 2.08
CA LEU A 66 10.04 -3.98 1.71
C LEU A 66 9.17 -4.54 2.84
N GLU A 67 9.61 -4.46 4.09
CA GLU A 67 8.79 -4.85 5.26
C GLU A 67 7.51 -4.00 5.34
N GLY A 68 7.61 -2.69 5.11
CA GLY A 68 6.45 -1.80 5.02
C GLY A 68 5.49 -2.21 3.90
N GLN A 69 6.01 -2.53 2.71
CA GLN A 69 5.21 -2.96 1.57
C GLN A 69 4.51 -4.30 1.82
N ILE A 70 5.18 -5.27 2.47
CA ILE A 70 4.58 -6.53 2.92
C ILE A 70 3.42 -6.26 3.89
N ALA A 71 3.61 -5.37 4.86
CA ALA A 71 2.61 -5.03 5.86
C ALA A 71 1.40 -4.28 5.29
N THR A 72 1.60 -3.40 4.30
CA THR A 72 0.55 -2.52 3.77
C THR A 72 -0.17 -3.10 2.55
N VAL A 73 0.52 -3.90 1.72
CA VAL A 73 -0.09 -4.51 0.54
C VAL A 73 -0.49 -5.95 0.84
N PHE A 74 0.49 -6.84 0.97
CA PHE A 74 0.26 -8.29 0.98
C PHE A 74 -0.56 -8.73 2.20
N ARG A 75 -0.20 -8.24 3.39
CA ARG A 75 -0.91 -8.54 4.64
C ARG A 75 -2.35 -8.02 4.63
N GLN A 76 -2.57 -6.83 4.11
CA GLN A 76 -3.92 -6.24 4.02
C GLN A 76 -4.80 -6.98 3.01
N ILE A 77 -4.23 -7.44 1.89
CA ILE A 77 -4.96 -8.31 0.94
C ILE A 77 -5.29 -9.68 1.56
N ALA A 78 -4.38 -10.27 2.34
CA ALA A 78 -4.65 -11.50 3.06
C ALA A 78 -5.78 -11.32 4.09
N MET A 79 -5.78 -10.21 4.83
CA MET A 79 -6.85 -9.83 5.76
C MET A 79 -8.19 -9.57 5.05
N ASN A 80 -8.18 -8.93 3.88
CA ASN A 80 -9.38 -8.73 3.06
C ASN A 80 -9.96 -10.07 2.56
N ARG A 81 -9.09 -10.99 2.14
CA ARG A 81 -9.50 -12.35 1.75
C ARG A 81 -10.10 -13.12 2.93
N PHE A 82 -9.55 -12.95 4.13
CA PHE A 82 -10.07 -13.55 5.36
C PHE A 82 -11.49 -13.03 5.65
N GLU A 83 -11.67 -11.72 5.64
CA GLU A 83 -12.98 -11.09 5.86
C GLU A 83 -14.01 -11.56 4.84
N ASN A 84 -13.64 -11.62 3.55
CA ASN A 84 -14.50 -12.16 2.51
C ASN A 84 -14.86 -13.64 2.74
N ALA A 85 -13.88 -14.47 3.14
CA ALA A 85 -14.10 -15.89 3.42
C ALA A 85 -15.08 -16.08 4.57
N VAL A 86 -14.88 -15.38 5.69
CA VAL A 86 -15.76 -15.39 6.86
C VAL A 86 -17.19 -14.95 6.49
N HIS A 87 -17.34 -13.82 5.82
CA HIS A 87 -18.67 -13.33 5.45
C HIS A 87 -19.39 -14.24 4.47
N THR A 88 -18.66 -14.84 3.53
CA THR A 88 -19.23 -15.80 2.57
C THR A 88 -19.66 -17.07 3.26
N HIS A 89 -18.79 -17.64 4.10
CA HIS A 89 -19.09 -18.87 4.82
C HIS A 89 -20.31 -18.70 5.75
N ARG A 90 -20.37 -17.58 6.48
CA ARG A 90 -21.53 -17.25 7.33
C ARG A 90 -22.83 -17.15 6.53
N ARG A 91 -22.80 -16.62 5.30
CA ARG A 91 -23.98 -16.54 4.42
C ARG A 91 -24.48 -17.93 3.99
N GLU A 92 -23.57 -18.88 3.87
CA GLU A 92 -23.87 -20.24 3.40
C GLU A 92 -24.41 -21.13 4.51
N ILE A 93 -23.80 -21.11 5.69
CA ILE A 93 -24.09 -22.08 6.76
C ILE A 93 -24.69 -21.49 8.04
N GLY A 94 -24.73 -20.16 8.17
CA GLY A 94 -25.21 -19.49 9.37
C GLY A 94 -24.09 -19.16 10.36
N GLU A 95 -24.29 -19.46 11.63
CA GLU A 95 -23.33 -19.09 12.69
C GLU A 95 -22.00 -19.84 12.54
N LEU A 96 -20.90 -19.11 12.72
CA LEU A 96 -19.55 -19.65 12.62
C LEU A 96 -18.95 -19.87 14.01
N SER A 97 -18.31 -21.01 14.19
CA SER A 97 -17.51 -21.34 15.37
C SER A 97 -16.15 -20.64 15.31
N THR A 98 -15.46 -20.55 16.45
CA THR A 98 -14.08 -20.02 16.49
C THR A 98 -13.10 -20.81 15.62
N GLU A 99 -13.38 -22.09 15.38
CA GLU A 99 -12.57 -22.94 14.51
C GLU A 99 -12.72 -22.55 13.04
N ASP A 100 -13.93 -22.21 12.60
CA ASP A 100 -14.18 -21.74 11.24
C ASP A 100 -13.43 -20.43 10.94
N PHE A 101 -13.37 -19.52 11.92
CA PHE A 101 -12.53 -18.31 11.81
C PHE A 101 -11.03 -18.66 11.80
N ALA A 102 -10.59 -19.59 12.65
CA ALA A 102 -9.19 -20.00 12.71
C ALA A 102 -8.72 -20.63 11.39
N ASP A 103 -9.56 -21.48 10.77
CA ASP A 103 -9.26 -22.11 9.48
C ASP A 103 -9.23 -21.10 8.33
N ALA A 104 -10.20 -20.17 8.29
CA ALA A 104 -10.20 -19.09 7.31
C ALA A 104 -8.96 -18.18 7.47
N TRP A 105 -8.58 -17.86 8.70
CA TRP A 105 -7.40 -17.06 8.99
C TRP A 105 -6.14 -17.78 8.53
N GLU A 106 -5.91 -19.00 9.00
CA GLU A 106 -4.72 -19.77 8.64
C GLU A 106 -4.62 -19.96 7.12
N GLY A 107 -5.71 -20.32 6.44
CA GLY A 107 -5.71 -20.52 4.99
C GLY A 107 -5.26 -19.28 4.21
N THR A 108 -5.77 -18.11 4.58
CA THR A 108 -5.41 -16.85 3.90
C THR A 108 -3.99 -16.39 4.22
N GLN A 109 -3.51 -16.61 5.45
CA GLN A 109 -2.14 -16.28 5.80
C GLN A 109 -1.13 -17.24 5.18
N ARG A 110 -1.42 -18.56 5.10
CA ARG A 110 -0.58 -19.53 4.37
C ARG A 110 -0.45 -19.15 2.90
N ALA A 111 -1.55 -18.75 2.27
CA ALA A 111 -1.52 -18.33 0.86
C ALA A 111 -0.65 -17.08 0.62
N MET A 112 -0.53 -16.19 1.61
CA MET A 112 0.36 -15.03 1.54
C MET A 112 1.82 -15.38 1.82
N LEU A 113 2.08 -16.19 2.86
CA LEU A 113 3.43 -16.49 3.36
C LEU A 113 4.15 -17.57 2.54
N GLY A 114 3.40 -18.47 1.91
CA GLY A 114 3.97 -19.63 1.21
C GLY A 114 4.84 -20.49 2.13
N ASP A 115 5.92 -21.03 1.57
CA ASP A 115 6.87 -21.89 2.28
C ASP A 115 7.97 -21.10 3.01
N ALA A 116 7.96 -19.77 2.92
CA ALA A 116 8.99 -18.92 3.50
C ALA A 116 8.88 -18.78 5.03
N VAL A 117 7.68 -19.01 5.59
CA VAL A 117 7.41 -18.85 7.03
C VAL A 117 6.60 -20.02 7.56
N GLU A 118 7.09 -20.62 8.65
CA GLU A 118 6.34 -21.64 9.39
C GLU A 118 5.22 -20.98 10.22
N ILE A 119 3.97 -21.35 9.95
CA ILE A 119 2.83 -20.91 10.76
C ILE A 119 2.69 -21.82 11.99
N THR A 120 2.90 -21.23 13.17
CA THR A 120 2.75 -21.94 14.45
C THR A 120 1.29 -22.08 14.87
N PRO A 121 0.94 -23.09 15.71
CA PRO A 121 -0.44 -23.29 16.16
C PRO A 121 -1.07 -22.07 16.84
N GLY A 122 -0.27 -21.27 17.56
CA GLY A 122 -0.75 -20.06 18.24
C GLY A 122 -1.18 -18.93 17.30
N TYR A 123 -0.81 -19.00 16.03
CA TYR A 123 -1.16 -17.98 15.04
C TYR A 123 -2.63 -18.05 14.60
N ARG A 124 -3.29 -19.19 14.81
CA ARG A 124 -4.70 -19.43 14.44
C ARG A 124 -5.70 -18.48 15.11
N SER A 125 -5.35 -17.85 16.23
CA SER A 125 -6.22 -16.91 16.96
C SER A 125 -5.96 -15.43 16.65
N TRP A 126 -4.97 -15.11 15.82
CA TRP A 126 -4.50 -13.74 15.60
C TRP A 126 -5.52 -12.86 14.87
N TRP A 127 -6.50 -13.43 14.19
CA TRP A 127 -7.61 -12.65 13.62
C TRP A 127 -8.37 -11.85 14.69
N SER A 128 -8.41 -12.33 15.94
CA SER A 128 -9.30 -11.80 16.98
C SER A 128 -8.86 -10.45 17.56
N TYR A 129 -7.58 -10.08 17.46
CA TYR A 129 -7.08 -8.80 17.97
C TYR A 129 -7.17 -7.68 16.94
N ILE A 130 -7.53 -7.99 15.68
CA ILE A 130 -7.53 -7.00 14.59
C ILE A 130 -8.83 -6.19 14.67
N PRO A 131 -8.78 -4.91 15.06
CA PRO A 131 -9.98 -4.12 15.34
C PRO A 131 -10.77 -3.82 14.07
N HIS A 132 -10.10 -3.76 12.91
CA HIS A 132 -10.73 -3.41 11.63
C HIS A 132 -11.86 -4.36 11.24
N PHE A 133 -11.76 -5.66 11.56
CA PHE A 133 -12.81 -6.64 11.25
C PHE A 133 -14.11 -6.39 12.02
N ILE A 134 -14.06 -5.63 13.12
CA ILE A 134 -15.22 -5.35 13.98
C ILE A 134 -15.67 -3.90 13.81
N GLY A 135 -14.73 -2.95 13.88
CA GLY A 135 -15.03 -1.52 13.87
C GLY A 135 -15.21 -0.93 12.46
N SER A 136 -14.64 -1.55 11.44
CA SER A 136 -14.68 -1.04 10.06
C SER A 136 -14.65 -2.18 9.03
N PRO A 137 -15.67 -3.05 8.98
CA PRO A 137 -15.67 -4.17 8.04
C PRO A 137 -15.55 -3.69 6.59
N GLY A 138 -14.76 -4.39 5.78
CA GLY A 138 -14.51 -4.07 4.36
C GLY A 138 -13.52 -2.93 4.14
N TYR A 139 -12.80 -2.49 5.18
CA TYR A 139 -11.88 -1.34 5.11
C TYR A 139 -10.45 -1.71 4.69
N VAL A 140 -9.96 -2.87 5.12
CA VAL A 140 -8.52 -3.20 5.07
C VAL A 140 -7.94 -3.21 3.65
N TYR A 141 -8.74 -3.49 2.62
CA TYR A 141 -8.27 -3.44 1.23
C TYR A 141 -7.82 -2.04 0.81
N ALA A 142 -8.37 -0.98 1.43
CA ALA A 142 -8.08 0.40 1.08
C ALA A 142 -6.60 0.76 1.31
N TYR A 143 -5.93 0.10 2.25
CA TYR A 143 -4.48 0.25 2.45
C TYR A 143 -3.68 -0.23 1.24
N ALA A 144 -3.93 -1.47 0.80
CA ALA A 144 -3.26 -2.05 -0.37
C ALA A 144 -3.59 -1.27 -1.64
N TYR A 145 -4.87 -0.87 -1.79
CA TYR A 145 -5.33 -0.02 -2.87
C TYR A 145 -4.57 1.32 -2.88
N GLY A 146 -4.55 2.04 -1.76
CA GLY A 146 -3.95 3.37 -1.66
C GLY A 146 -2.44 3.32 -1.92
N GLN A 147 -1.75 2.34 -1.33
CA GLN A 147 -0.33 2.12 -1.53
C GLN A 147 0.01 1.83 -3.00
N LEU A 148 -0.66 0.86 -3.62
CA LEU A 148 -0.36 0.49 -5.00
C LEU A 148 -0.74 1.59 -5.99
N LEU A 149 -1.83 2.33 -5.73
CA LEU A 149 -2.21 3.49 -6.52
C LEU A 149 -1.14 4.57 -6.45
N ALA A 150 -0.65 4.90 -5.25
CA ALA A 150 0.42 5.88 -5.07
C ALA A 150 1.71 5.47 -5.79
N LEU A 151 2.13 4.21 -5.65
CA LEU A 151 3.32 3.68 -6.32
C LEU A 151 3.16 3.69 -7.85
N ALA A 152 1.99 3.32 -8.38
CA ALA A 152 1.76 3.32 -9.82
C ALA A 152 1.64 4.76 -10.39
N VAL A 153 1.09 5.72 -9.62
CA VAL A 153 1.16 7.16 -9.94
C VAL A 153 2.60 7.66 -9.93
N TYR A 154 3.44 7.18 -9.00
CA TYR A 154 4.88 7.47 -9.00
C TYR A 154 5.60 6.84 -10.21
N ALA A 155 5.27 5.61 -10.60
CA ALA A 155 5.84 4.98 -11.80
C ALA A 155 5.57 5.79 -13.08
N ARG A 156 4.40 6.45 -13.19
CA ARG A 156 4.11 7.40 -14.28
C ARG A 156 5.10 8.56 -14.28
N TYR A 157 5.35 9.15 -13.12
CA TYR A 157 6.32 10.23 -12.96
C TYR A 157 7.74 9.80 -13.36
N GLU A 158 8.16 8.57 -13.05
CA GLU A 158 9.48 8.07 -13.48
C GLU A 158 9.63 7.96 -15.01
N VAL A 159 8.53 7.69 -15.72
CA VAL A 159 8.53 7.59 -17.19
C VAL A 159 8.41 8.97 -17.87
N GLU A 160 7.58 9.85 -17.34
CA GLU A 160 7.23 11.13 -17.97
C GLU A 160 8.04 12.33 -17.46
N GLY A 161 8.63 12.21 -16.27
CA GLY A 161 9.33 13.28 -15.57
C GLY A 161 8.45 14.51 -15.32
N ASP A 162 9.04 15.68 -15.53
CA ASP A 162 8.42 16.99 -15.23
C ASP A 162 7.08 17.21 -15.94
N ALA A 163 6.84 16.56 -17.08
CA ALA A 163 5.59 16.68 -17.82
C ALA A 163 4.38 16.12 -17.06
N PHE A 164 4.59 15.19 -16.11
CA PHE A 164 3.53 14.60 -15.29
C PHE A 164 3.10 15.48 -14.12
N VAL A 165 4.00 16.35 -13.63
CA VAL A 165 3.79 17.13 -12.41
C VAL A 165 2.49 17.95 -12.43
N PRO A 166 2.11 18.66 -13.52
CA PRO A 166 0.84 19.39 -13.56
C PRO A 166 -0.37 18.49 -13.31
N ALA A 167 -0.43 17.31 -13.94
CA ALA A 167 -1.52 16.35 -13.78
C ALA A 167 -1.59 15.81 -12.34
N TYR A 168 -0.43 15.51 -11.75
CA TYR A 168 -0.36 15.10 -10.34
C TYR A 168 -0.88 16.19 -9.39
N LEU A 169 -0.50 17.45 -9.60
CA LEU A 169 -1.00 18.55 -8.78
C LEU A 169 -2.51 18.77 -8.96
N ASP A 170 -3.03 18.56 -10.17
CA ASP A 170 -4.48 18.65 -10.44
C ASP A 170 -5.26 17.52 -9.77
N LEU A 171 -4.68 16.31 -9.71
CA LEU A 171 -5.23 15.21 -8.91
C LEU A 171 -5.37 15.61 -7.43
N LEU A 172 -4.31 16.18 -6.83
CA LEU A 172 -4.35 16.61 -5.44
C LEU A 172 -5.33 17.77 -5.20
N ARG A 173 -5.40 18.74 -6.12
CA ARG A 173 -6.36 19.85 -6.05
C ARG A 173 -7.81 19.40 -6.10
N ALA A 174 -8.09 18.26 -6.73
CA ALA A 174 -9.44 17.74 -6.84
C ALA A 174 -9.99 17.22 -5.51
N GLY A 175 -9.15 16.89 -4.53
CA GLY A 175 -9.60 16.38 -3.22
C GLY A 175 -10.61 15.24 -3.36
N GLY A 176 -11.77 15.38 -2.71
CA GLY A 176 -12.93 14.48 -2.83
C GLY A 176 -14.05 15.01 -3.74
N SER A 177 -13.76 15.90 -4.68
CA SER A 177 -14.76 16.48 -5.60
C SER A 177 -15.21 15.55 -6.73
N LYS A 178 -14.54 14.40 -6.89
CA LYS A 178 -14.70 13.48 -8.03
C LYS A 178 -14.73 12.03 -7.56
N SER A 179 -15.25 11.13 -8.41
CA SER A 179 -15.16 9.70 -8.17
C SER A 179 -13.71 9.20 -8.26
N PRO A 180 -13.34 8.08 -7.61
CA PRO A 180 -12.01 7.50 -7.76
C PRO A 180 -11.61 7.28 -9.22
N GLU A 181 -12.54 6.85 -10.08
CA GLU A 181 -12.31 6.63 -11.51
C GLU A 181 -12.03 7.94 -12.26
N ASP A 182 -12.77 9.01 -11.95
CA ASP A 182 -12.52 10.33 -12.53
C ASP A 182 -11.17 10.90 -12.05
N LEU A 183 -10.79 10.64 -10.81
CA LEU A 183 -9.50 11.06 -10.24
C LEU A 183 -8.33 10.33 -10.90
N GLY A 184 -8.43 9.00 -11.08
CA GLY A 184 -7.44 8.23 -11.83
C GLY A 184 -7.23 8.76 -13.25
N ARG A 185 -8.30 9.14 -13.96
CA ARG A 185 -8.19 9.67 -15.33
C ARG A 185 -7.39 10.97 -15.43
N ILE A 186 -7.31 11.79 -14.38
CA ILE A 186 -6.48 13.02 -14.37
C ILE A 186 -5.01 12.69 -14.60
N VAL A 187 -4.53 11.58 -14.02
CA VAL A 187 -3.15 11.11 -14.13
C VAL A 187 -3.01 9.99 -15.18
N GLY A 188 -3.99 9.84 -16.07
CA GLY A 188 -3.95 8.85 -17.15
C GLY A 188 -4.06 7.41 -16.67
N VAL A 189 -4.75 7.18 -15.54
CA VAL A 189 -4.93 5.87 -14.91
C VAL A 189 -6.35 5.36 -15.12
N ASP A 190 -6.46 4.10 -15.52
CA ASP A 190 -7.70 3.33 -15.50
C ASP A 190 -7.66 2.32 -14.35
N LEU A 191 -8.45 2.58 -13.30
CA LEU A 191 -8.53 1.71 -12.13
C LEU A 191 -9.14 0.34 -12.42
N ALA A 192 -9.88 0.21 -13.53
CA ALA A 192 -10.48 -1.05 -13.95
C ALA A 192 -9.51 -1.94 -14.76
N ASP A 193 -8.36 -1.42 -15.20
CA ASP A 193 -7.33 -2.20 -15.87
C ASP A 193 -6.41 -2.86 -14.84
N PRO A 194 -6.40 -4.20 -14.69
CA PRO A 194 -5.52 -4.88 -13.75
C PRO A 194 -4.03 -4.56 -13.96
N ARG A 195 -3.64 -4.28 -15.21
CA ARG A 195 -2.24 -3.99 -15.58
C ARG A 195 -1.73 -2.68 -14.99
N PHE A 196 -2.62 -1.79 -14.58
CA PHE A 196 -2.23 -0.57 -13.88
C PHE A 196 -1.50 -0.89 -12.57
N TRP A 197 -2.02 -1.86 -11.82
CA TRP A 197 -1.48 -2.26 -10.52
C TRP A 197 -0.10 -2.93 -10.63
N ASP A 198 0.21 -3.50 -11.81
CA ASP A 198 1.52 -4.09 -12.10
C ASP A 198 2.64 -3.05 -12.02
N GLY A 199 2.38 -1.77 -12.31
CA GLY A 199 3.37 -0.70 -12.17
C GLY A 199 3.82 -0.50 -10.72
N GLY A 200 2.87 -0.55 -9.79
CA GLY A 200 3.16 -0.49 -8.35
C GLY A 200 3.95 -1.71 -7.89
N LEU A 201 3.54 -2.92 -8.33
CA LEU A 201 4.23 -4.17 -8.01
C LEU A 201 5.65 -4.24 -8.60
N ALA A 202 5.87 -3.68 -9.79
CA ALA A 202 7.18 -3.65 -10.43
C ALA A 202 8.20 -2.80 -9.64
N ILE A 203 7.74 -1.75 -8.95
CA ILE A 203 8.60 -0.99 -8.04
C ILE A 203 9.03 -1.87 -6.86
N ILE A 204 8.09 -2.63 -6.27
CA ILE A 204 8.39 -3.57 -5.17
C ILE A 204 9.42 -4.63 -5.63
N ASP A 205 9.22 -5.21 -6.81
CA ASP A 205 10.11 -6.21 -7.39
C ASP A 205 11.52 -5.66 -7.67
N THR A 206 11.59 -4.43 -8.18
CA THR A 206 12.87 -3.72 -8.40
C THR A 206 13.60 -3.49 -7.07
N GLN A 207 12.89 -3.09 -6.02
CA GLN A 207 13.47 -2.92 -4.69
C GLN A 207 13.93 -4.25 -4.08
N LEU A 208 13.18 -5.33 -4.27
CA LEU A 208 13.60 -6.68 -3.84
C LEU A 208 14.90 -7.09 -4.52
N SER A 209 14.98 -6.94 -5.85
CA SER A 209 16.20 -7.21 -6.62
C SER A 209 17.39 -6.37 -6.13
N ALA A 210 17.16 -5.09 -5.84
CA ALA A 210 18.17 -4.20 -5.29
C ALA A 210 18.61 -4.61 -3.87
N ALA A 211 17.69 -5.13 -3.04
CA ALA A 211 17.97 -5.59 -1.69
C ALA A 211 18.83 -6.85 -1.71
N GLU A 212 18.51 -7.81 -2.58
CA GLU A 212 19.34 -9.01 -2.78
C GLU A 212 20.76 -8.66 -3.21
N GLN A 213 20.91 -7.71 -4.14
CA GLN A 213 22.23 -7.25 -4.57
C GLN A 213 22.98 -6.58 -3.41
N ALA A 214 22.32 -5.68 -2.67
CA ALA A 214 22.93 -5.03 -1.50
C ALA A 214 23.33 -6.04 -0.42
N ALA A 215 22.57 -7.12 -0.24
CA ALA A 215 22.92 -8.21 0.67
C ALA A 215 24.18 -8.97 0.24
N ARG A 216 24.34 -9.26 -1.06
CA ARG A 216 25.58 -9.85 -1.60
C ARG A 216 26.76 -8.91 -1.42
N ASP A 217 26.59 -7.63 -1.75
CA ASP A 217 27.64 -6.61 -1.62
C ASP A 217 28.06 -6.40 -0.16
N ALA A 218 27.14 -6.59 0.79
CA ALA A 218 27.38 -6.54 2.22
C ALA A 218 27.90 -7.87 2.82
N GLY A 219 28.02 -8.93 2.02
CA GLY A 219 28.45 -10.26 2.49
C GLY A 219 27.44 -10.95 3.41
N ARG A 220 26.15 -10.70 3.23
CA ARG A 220 25.03 -11.29 3.99
C ARG A 220 24.37 -12.47 3.29
N LEU A 221 24.58 -12.59 1.97
CA LEU A 221 24.21 -13.70 1.09
C LEU A 221 25.42 -14.05 0.22
#